data_AF-A0A517ZXM0-F1
#
_entry.id   AF-A0A517ZXM0-F1
#
_cell.length_a   1.000
_cell.length_b   1.000
_cell.length_c   1.000
_cell.angle_alpha   90.00
_cell.angle_beta   90.00
_cell.angle_gamma   90.00
#
_symmetry.space_group_name_H-M   'P 1'
#
loop_
_entity.id
_entity.type
_entity.pdbx_description
1 polymer ?
#
loop_
_entity_poly.entity_id
_entity_poly.type
_entity_poly.pdbx_seq_one_letter_code
_entity_poly.pdbx_strand_id
1 'polypeptide(L)'
;MKFLVLLFIFIIMCMVGTILVFQYFGWTGLACVLVVLFLGVIFLKRLMSWLFIRLLMTPFRKKAAVLKNATVEVHRVAPADPPDRSDEIAEERAMLEEAGFDDEDLEEEEEEYSSEEYLRDLIAHDAAADWYEIDVTITPATPSEGREQTPFQYWEPAELMLVPFDYSGNRFDGDDSDDPEENAGLGIHSVQIWQESAFQEDEEGKYAGPQRILLHVGVPRGSNDMAFMYYFEKFGQVELPTINV
;
A
#
# COMPACT_ATOMS: atom_id res chain seq x y z
N MET A 1 -17.16 29.72 12.30
CA MET A 1 -17.15 31.20 12.12
C MET A 1 -15.75 31.81 12.02
N LYS A 2 -14.78 31.52 12.91
CA LYS A 2 -13.44 32.16 12.88
C LYS A 2 -12.67 31.97 11.56
N PHE A 3 -12.72 30.77 10.98
CA PHE A 3 -12.08 30.46 9.69
C PHE A 3 -12.67 31.31 8.54
N LEU A 4 -13.99 31.46 8.51
CA LEU A 4 -14.70 32.20 7.45
C LEU A 4 -14.39 33.70 7.50
N VAL A 5 -14.29 34.28 8.71
CA VAL A 5 -13.85 35.68 8.89
C VAL A 5 -12.40 35.88 8.43
N LEU A 6 -11.49 34.96 8.78
CA LEU A 6 -10.09 35.03 8.34
C LEU A 6 -9.95 34.91 6.81
N LEU A 7 -10.69 33.99 6.19
CA LEU A 7 -10.72 33.83 4.74
C LEU A 7 -11.24 35.11 4.05
N PHE A 8 -12.30 35.71 4.59
CA PHE A 8 -12.86 36.95 4.06
C PHE A 8 -11.86 38.12 4.14
N ILE A 9 -11.17 38.29 5.27
CA ILE A 9 -10.11 39.30 5.44
C ILE A 9 -8.98 39.06 4.44
N PHE A 10 -8.58 37.80 4.23
CA PHE A 10 -7.54 37.43 3.27
C PHE A 10 -7.92 37.80 1.83
N ILE A 11 -9.15 37.49 1.40
CA ILE A 11 -9.65 37.82 0.06
C ILE A 11 -9.65 39.35 -0.15
N ILE A 12 -10.14 40.13 0.84
CA ILE A 12 -10.11 41.59 0.77
C ILE A 12 -8.67 42.10 0.62
N MET A 13 -7.74 41.55 1.40
CA MET A 13 -6.32 41.94 1.33
C MET A 13 -5.72 41.65 -0.05
N CYS A 14 -6.03 40.49 -0.66
CA CYS A 14 -5.62 40.16 -2.02
C CYS A 14 -6.21 41.12 -3.07
N MET A 15 -7.49 41.49 -2.94
CA MET A 15 -8.13 42.46 -3.84
C MET A 15 -7.48 43.85 -3.74
N VAL A 16 -7.30 44.37 -2.52
CA VAL A 16 -6.63 45.65 -2.29
C VAL A 16 -5.19 45.62 -2.82
N GLY A 17 -4.44 44.55 -2.57
CA GLY A 17 -3.10 44.38 -3.10
C GLY A 17 -3.05 44.42 -4.62
N THR A 18 -3.99 43.74 -5.29
CA THR A 18 -4.09 43.72 -6.76
C THR A 18 -4.39 45.12 -7.32
N ILE A 19 -5.32 45.86 -6.69
CA ILE A 19 -5.66 47.24 -7.08
C ILE A 19 -4.43 48.14 -6.95
N LEU A 20 -3.68 48.04 -5.86
CA LEU A 20 -2.47 48.84 -5.65
C LEU A 20 -1.39 48.50 -6.70
N VAL A 21 -1.15 47.22 -6.99
CA VAL A 21 -0.19 46.82 -8.02
C VAL A 21 -0.58 47.39 -9.39
N PHE A 22 -1.87 47.35 -9.75
CA PHE A 22 -2.36 47.93 -10.99
C PHE A 22 -2.20 49.45 -11.04
N GLN A 23 -2.45 50.17 -9.94
CA GLN A 23 -2.29 51.63 -9.90
C GLN A 23 -0.83 52.06 -10.05
N TYR A 24 0.12 51.37 -9.43
CA TYR A 24 1.54 51.76 -9.44
C TYR A 24 2.31 51.22 -10.65
N PHE A 25 1.98 50.02 -11.14
CA PHE A 25 2.73 49.33 -12.19
C PHE A 25 1.92 49.11 -13.47
N GLY A 26 0.63 49.45 -13.49
CA GLY A 26 -0.24 49.25 -14.64
C GLY A 26 -0.45 47.78 -14.99
N TRP A 27 -0.55 47.50 -16.29
CA TRP A 27 -0.84 46.16 -16.81
C TRP A 27 0.33 45.17 -16.63
N THR A 28 1.58 45.62 -16.59
CA THR A 28 2.75 44.76 -16.37
C THR A 28 2.77 44.20 -14.94
N GLY A 29 2.38 45.02 -13.96
CA GLY A 29 2.18 44.57 -12.59
C GLY A 29 1.11 43.49 -12.48
N LEU A 30 -0.02 43.68 -13.19
CA LEU A 30 -1.10 42.68 -13.23
C LEU A 30 -0.64 41.34 -13.83
N ALA A 31 0.09 41.38 -14.96
CA ALA A 31 0.64 40.16 -15.57
C ALA A 31 1.61 39.43 -14.62
N CYS A 32 2.46 40.15 -13.89
CA CYS A 32 3.37 39.58 -12.89
C CYS A 32 2.59 38.88 -11.76
N VAL A 33 1.54 39.51 -11.23
CA VAL A 33 0.68 38.92 -10.20
C VAL A 33 0.02 37.63 -10.70
N LEU A 34 -0.47 37.59 -11.94
CA LEU A 34 -1.06 36.38 -12.52
C LEU A 34 -0.06 35.23 -12.64
N VAL A 35 1.17 35.50 -13.07
CA VAL A 35 2.24 34.48 -13.13
C VAL A 35 2.59 33.96 -11.74
N VAL A 36 2.73 34.85 -10.75
CA VAL A 36 3.01 34.46 -9.36
C VAL A 36 1.87 33.64 -8.78
N LEU A 37 0.61 34.02 -9.03
CA LEU A 37 -0.55 33.25 -8.61
C LEU A 37 -0.58 31.87 -9.27
N PHE A 38 -0.31 31.79 -10.58
CA PHE A 38 -0.26 30.52 -11.32
C PHE A 38 0.82 29.58 -10.77
N LEU A 39 2.05 30.07 -10.60
CA LEU A 39 3.14 29.32 -9.97
C LEU A 39 2.81 28.95 -8.52
N GLY A 40 2.15 29.84 -7.79
CA GLY A 40 1.66 29.61 -6.43
C GLY A 40 0.63 28.48 -6.37
N VAL A 41 -0.30 28.40 -7.34
CA VAL A 41 -1.27 27.30 -7.45
C VAL A 41 -0.58 25.98 -7.78
N ILE A 42 0.38 25.95 -8.72
CA ILE A 42 1.15 24.73 -9.03
C ILE A 42 1.92 24.27 -7.79
N PHE A 43 2.62 25.18 -7.12
CA PHE A 43 3.34 24.89 -5.90
C PHE A 43 2.41 24.41 -4.78
N LEU A 44 1.26 25.08 -4.59
CA LEU A 44 0.27 24.71 -3.59
C LEU A 44 -0.35 23.35 -3.90
N LYS A 45 -0.67 23.03 -5.15
CA LYS A 45 -1.17 21.71 -5.57
C LYS A 45 -0.16 20.63 -5.20
N ARG A 46 1.12 20.84 -5.54
CA ARG A 46 2.20 19.90 -5.21
C ARG A 46 2.40 19.75 -3.69
N LEU A 47 2.42 20.86 -2.96
CA LEU A 47 2.56 20.88 -1.51
C LEU A 47 1.35 20.24 -0.82
N MET A 48 0.13 20.51 -1.28
CA MET A 48 -1.10 19.94 -0.73
C MET A 48 -1.17 18.45 -0.99
N SER A 49 -0.85 17.97 -2.19
CA SER A 49 -0.80 16.53 -2.47
C SER A 49 0.16 15.82 -1.50
N TRP A 50 1.38 16.36 -1.35
CA TRP A 50 2.37 15.83 -0.43
C TRP A 50 1.91 15.86 1.04
N LEU A 51 1.36 16.99 1.50
CA LEU A 51 0.84 17.12 2.88
C LEU A 51 -0.36 16.20 3.13
N PHE A 52 -1.25 16.07 2.16
CA PHE A 52 -2.46 15.27 2.24
C PHE A 52 -2.11 13.79 2.36
N ILE A 53 -1.22 13.28 1.49
CA ILE A 53 -0.69 11.91 1.58
C ILE A 53 -0.04 11.70 2.95
N ARG A 54 0.82 12.62 3.41
CA ARG A 54 1.48 12.50 4.71
C ARG A 54 0.51 12.47 5.89
N LEU A 55 -0.56 13.28 5.83
CA LEU A 55 -1.59 13.33 6.88
C LEU A 55 -2.42 12.04 6.89
N LEU A 56 -2.88 11.59 5.73
CA LEU A 56 -3.65 10.34 5.58
C LEU A 56 -2.83 9.10 5.98
N MET A 57 -1.52 9.11 5.76
CA MET A 57 -0.64 7.98 6.12
C MET A 57 -0.30 7.92 7.62
N THR A 58 -0.61 8.97 8.40
CA THR A 58 -0.31 8.97 9.84
C THR A 58 -1.02 7.83 10.62
N PRO A 59 -2.32 7.55 10.46
CA PRO A 59 -2.96 6.39 11.09
C PRO A 59 -2.34 5.07 10.65
N PHE A 60 -2.03 4.90 9.36
CA PHE A 60 -1.39 3.68 8.85
C PHE A 60 0.00 3.47 9.45
N ARG A 61 0.82 4.52 9.56
CA ARG A 61 2.12 4.45 10.24
C ARG A 61 2.00 4.02 11.70
N LYS A 62 0.93 4.45 12.38
CA LYS A 62 0.64 4.02 13.76
C LYS A 62 0.15 2.57 13.82
N LYS A 63 -0.63 2.09 12.84
CA LYS A 63 -1.02 0.67 12.72
C LYS A 63 0.22 -0.19 12.46
N ALA A 64 1.07 0.22 11.51
CA ALA A 64 2.33 -0.44 11.17
C ALA A 64 3.28 -0.61 12.36
N ALA A 65 3.36 0.43 13.20
CA ALA A 65 4.25 0.46 14.35
C ALA A 65 4.01 -0.68 15.38
N VAL A 66 2.89 -1.39 15.32
CA VAL A 66 2.63 -2.57 16.16
C VAL A 66 3.65 -3.69 15.94
N LEU A 67 4.16 -3.86 14.71
CA LEU A 67 5.19 -4.84 14.36
C LEU A 67 6.58 -4.23 14.25
N LYS A 68 6.76 -2.98 14.70
CA LYS A 68 8.07 -2.33 14.72
C LYS A 68 9.02 -3.11 15.62
N ASN A 69 10.11 -3.60 15.03
CA ASN A 69 11.09 -4.48 15.70
C ASN A 69 10.48 -5.82 16.16
N ALA A 70 9.43 -6.32 15.50
CA ALA A 70 8.93 -7.66 15.77
C ALA A 70 10.01 -8.72 15.51
N THR A 71 10.01 -9.77 16.31
CA THR A 71 10.89 -10.92 16.14
C THR A 71 10.17 -11.97 15.30
N VAL A 72 10.93 -12.63 14.43
CA VAL A 72 10.44 -13.67 13.53
C VAL A 72 11.20 -14.96 13.84
N GLU A 73 10.46 -16.03 14.10
CA GLU A 73 10.98 -17.39 14.27
C GLU A 73 10.45 -18.26 13.14
N VAL A 74 11.32 -18.60 12.20
CA VAL A 74 10.96 -19.43 11.03
C VAL A 74 11.06 -20.90 11.42
N HIS A 75 9.94 -21.63 11.32
CA HIS A 75 9.88 -23.07 11.62
C HIS A 75 10.14 -23.91 10.38
N ARG A 76 9.61 -23.49 9.24
CA ARG A 76 9.74 -24.20 7.95
C ARG A 76 9.55 -23.24 6.79
N VAL A 77 10.35 -23.44 5.75
CA VAL A 77 10.16 -22.87 4.42
C VAL A 77 10.19 -24.02 3.42
N ALA A 78 9.16 -24.15 2.59
CA ALA A 78 9.10 -25.18 1.56
C ALA A 78 8.62 -24.59 0.24
N PRO A 79 9.19 -24.99 -0.91
CA PRO A 79 8.59 -24.73 -2.21
C PRO A 79 7.15 -25.25 -2.26
N ALA A 80 6.28 -24.50 -2.93
CA ALA A 80 4.88 -24.83 -3.12
C ALA A 80 4.51 -24.67 -4.59
N ASP A 81 3.36 -25.23 -4.96
CA ASP A 81 2.76 -24.97 -6.26
C ASP A 81 2.04 -23.60 -6.24
N PRO A 82 1.85 -22.95 -7.41
CA PRO A 82 0.98 -21.78 -7.52
C PRO A 82 -0.44 -22.08 -7.02
N PRO A 83 -1.15 -21.07 -6.50
CA PRO A 83 -2.52 -21.25 -6.04
C PRO A 83 -3.45 -21.61 -7.19
N ASP A 84 -4.43 -22.46 -6.90
CA ASP A 84 -5.52 -22.73 -7.83
C ASP A 84 -6.58 -21.65 -7.69
N ARG A 85 -6.54 -20.67 -8.60
CA ARG A 85 -7.53 -19.58 -8.66
C ARG A 85 -8.71 -19.89 -9.57
N SER A 86 -8.89 -21.13 -10.02
CA SER A 86 -9.96 -21.44 -10.97
C SER A 86 -11.35 -21.06 -10.45
N ASP A 87 -11.58 -21.18 -9.14
CA ASP A 87 -12.82 -20.76 -8.48
C ASP A 87 -12.95 -19.23 -8.43
N GLU A 88 -11.92 -18.48 -8.01
CA GLU A 88 -11.92 -17.00 -8.01
C GLU A 88 -12.24 -16.44 -9.41
N ILE A 89 -11.59 -17.00 -10.43
CA ILE A 89 -11.79 -16.61 -11.84
C ILE A 89 -13.21 -16.93 -12.30
N ALA A 90 -13.76 -18.07 -11.89
CA ALA A 90 -15.13 -18.46 -12.23
C ALA A 90 -16.16 -17.56 -11.56
N GLU A 91 -15.95 -17.21 -10.29
CA GLU A 91 -16.81 -16.30 -9.53
C GLU A 91 -16.80 -14.89 -10.13
N GLU A 92 -15.61 -14.33 -10.43
CA GLU A 92 -15.49 -13.01 -11.05
C GLU A 92 -16.18 -12.97 -12.42
N ARG A 93 -15.97 -14.01 -13.25
CA ARG A 93 -16.68 -14.13 -14.53
C ARG A 93 -18.20 -14.19 -14.36
N ALA A 94 -18.68 -14.92 -13.36
CA ALA A 94 -20.12 -15.02 -13.10
C ALA A 94 -20.70 -13.67 -12.63
N MET A 95 -19.98 -12.91 -11.80
CA MET A 95 -20.40 -11.57 -11.37
C MET A 95 -20.50 -10.60 -12.55
N LEU A 96 -19.57 -10.67 -13.49
CA LEU A 96 -19.58 -9.83 -14.69
C LEU A 96 -20.75 -10.18 -15.61
N GLU A 97 -21.03 -11.47 -15.80
CA GLU A 97 -22.19 -11.93 -16.56
C GLU A 97 -23.51 -11.48 -15.91
N GLU A 98 -23.62 -11.56 -14.57
CA GLU A 98 -24.81 -11.11 -13.84
C GLU A 98 -25.00 -9.58 -13.88
N ALA A 99 -23.92 -8.80 -13.87
CA ALA A 99 -23.97 -7.35 -13.95
C ALA A 99 -24.51 -6.84 -15.30
N GLY A 100 -24.65 -7.72 -16.30
CA GLY A 100 -25.32 -7.40 -17.56
C GLY A 100 -24.58 -6.33 -18.37
N PHE A 101 -23.25 -6.27 -18.23
CA PHE A 101 -22.39 -5.52 -19.13
C PHE A 101 -22.49 -6.19 -20.51
N ASP A 102 -23.46 -5.72 -21.31
CA ASP A 102 -23.61 -6.07 -22.72
C ASP A 102 -22.49 -5.32 -23.47
N ASP A 103 -21.66 -6.05 -24.21
CA ASP A 103 -20.45 -5.54 -24.88
C ASP A 103 -20.71 -4.35 -25.84
N GLU A 104 -21.98 -4.04 -26.14
CA GLU A 104 -22.38 -3.05 -27.13
C GLU A 104 -22.52 -1.61 -26.62
N ASP A 105 -22.55 -1.34 -25.30
CA ASP A 105 -22.78 0.02 -24.74
C ASP A 105 -21.51 0.69 -24.14
N LEU A 106 -20.32 0.10 -24.27
CA LEU A 106 -19.04 0.60 -23.73
C LEU A 106 -18.23 1.46 -24.71
N GLU A 107 -18.90 2.21 -25.59
CA GLU A 107 -18.24 3.24 -26.38
C GLU A 107 -18.23 4.56 -25.59
N GLU A 108 -17.04 4.97 -25.14
CA GLU A 108 -16.68 6.29 -24.60
C GLU A 108 -16.81 6.52 -23.07
N GLU A 109 -15.84 6.04 -22.29
CA GLU A 109 -14.90 6.89 -21.51
C GLU A 109 -14.05 6.07 -20.51
N GLU A 110 -12.73 6.30 -20.56
CA GLU A 110 -11.64 5.74 -19.73
C GLU A 110 -11.13 4.34 -20.13
N GLU A 111 -9.82 4.14 -20.06
CA GLU A 111 -9.09 2.89 -20.35
C GLU A 111 -9.47 1.82 -19.33
N GLU A 112 -10.71 1.35 -19.38
CA GLU A 112 -11.25 0.35 -18.48
C GLU A 112 -10.55 -0.96 -18.78
N TYR A 113 -9.65 -1.35 -17.86
CA TYR A 113 -8.95 -2.62 -17.87
C TYR A 113 -10.00 -3.72 -18.03
N SER A 114 -10.07 -4.33 -19.23
CA SER A 114 -11.07 -5.37 -19.45
C SER A 114 -10.83 -6.48 -18.43
N SER A 115 -11.90 -6.99 -17.80
CA SER A 115 -11.73 -8.03 -16.77
C SER A 115 -10.99 -9.25 -17.31
N GLU A 116 -11.09 -9.55 -18.62
CA GLU A 116 -10.26 -10.58 -19.24
C GLU A 116 -8.76 -10.27 -19.21
N GLU A 117 -8.37 -9.02 -19.42
CA GLU A 117 -6.97 -8.58 -19.33
C GLU A 117 -6.46 -8.68 -17.90
N TYR A 118 -7.28 -8.25 -16.91
CA TYR A 118 -6.97 -8.45 -15.49
C TYR A 118 -6.70 -9.92 -15.14
N LEU A 119 -7.58 -10.82 -15.58
CA LEU A 119 -7.43 -12.27 -15.35
C LEU A 119 -6.18 -12.83 -16.03
N ARG A 120 -5.88 -12.38 -17.26
CA ARG A 120 -4.67 -12.81 -17.98
C ARG A 120 -3.41 -12.36 -17.25
N ASP A 121 -3.40 -11.13 -16.75
CA ASP A 121 -2.27 -10.60 -16.01
C ASP A 121 -2.10 -11.28 -14.67
N LEU A 122 -3.18 -11.57 -13.95
CA LEU A 122 -3.13 -12.34 -12.70
C LEU A 122 -2.49 -13.73 -12.91
N ILE A 123 -2.92 -14.45 -13.95
CA ILE A 123 -2.35 -15.76 -14.30
C ILE A 123 -0.88 -15.62 -14.72
N ALA A 124 -0.55 -14.62 -15.54
CA ALA A 124 0.82 -14.38 -15.98
C ALA A 124 1.73 -14.02 -14.80
N HIS A 125 1.20 -13.26 -13.83
CA HIS A 125 1.86 -12.88 -12.61
C HIS A 125 2.17 -14.12 -11.76
N ASP A 126 1.17 -14.95 -11.45
CA ASP A 126 1.35 -16.19 -10.69
C ASP A 126 2.36 -17.15 -11.37
N ALA A 127 2.33 -17.23 -12.71
CA ALA A 127 3.25 -18.04 -13.51
C ALA A 127 4.69 -17.48 -13.58
N ALA A 128 4.90 -16.21 -13.23
CA ALA A 128 6.20 -15.57 -13.19
C ALA A 128 6.88 -15.68 -11.81
N ALA A 129 6.18 -16.20 -10.81
CA ALA A 129 6.62 -16.31 -9.43
C ALA A 129 7.23 -17.67 -9.08
N ASP A 130 8.02 -17.67 -8.01
CA ASP A 130 8.33 -18.86 -7.21
C ASP A 130 7.42 -18.86 -5.98
N TRP A 131 6.75 -19.98 -5.72
CA TRP A 131 5.76 -20.10 -4.63
C TRP A 131 6.33 -20.86 -3.44
N TYR A 132 5.98 -20.40 -2.23
CA TYR A 132 6.46 -20.99 -0.99
C TYR A 132 5.36 -21.10 0.07
N GLU A 133 5.45 -22.15 0.88
CA GLU A 133 4.79 -22.27 2.17
C GLU A 133 5.78 -21.88 3.29
N ILE A 134 5.42 -20.91 4.12
CA ILE A 134 6.26 -20.40 5.21
C ILE A 134 5.53 -20.52 6.54
N ASP A 135 6.00 -21.44 7.40
CA ASP A 135 5.56 -21.59 8.79
C ASP A 135 6.44 -20.74 9.70
N VAL A 136 5.84 -19.75 10.34
CA VAL A 136 6.57 -18.71 11.07
C VAL A 136 5.81 -18.24 12.31
N THR A 137 6.52 -17.98 13.40
CA THR A 137 5.97 -17.24 14.54
C THR A 137 6.46 -15.79 14.47
N ILE A 138 5.51 -14.85 14.46
CA ILE A 138 5.78 -13.41 14.55
C ILE A 138 5.42 -12.94 15.95
N THR A 139 6.38 -12.32 16.64
CA THR A 139 6.20 -11.78 17.98
C THR A 139 6.38 -10.26 17.96
N PRO A 140 5.30 -9.48 18.16
CA PRO A 140 5.39 -8.03 18.34
C PRO A 140 6.36 -7.69 19.47
N ALA A 141 7.14 -6.62 19.30
CA ALA A 141 8.05 -6.17 20.35
C ALA A 141 7.27 -5.74 21.60
N THR A 142 7.64 -6.27 22.77
CA THR A 142 7.13 -5.74 24.03
C THR A 142 7.49 -4.26 24.12
N PRO A 143 6.57 -3.36 24.52
CA PRO A 143 6.91 -1.97 24.77
C PRO A 143 8.06 -1.91 25.77
N SER A 144 9.24 -1.51 25.32
CA SER A 144 10.38 -1.26 26.20
C SER A 144 9.99 -0.19 27.23
N GLU A 145 10.46 -0.30 28.47
CA GLU A 145 10.21 0.71 29.50
C GLU A 145 10.48 2.12 28.96
N GLY A 146 9.45 2.97 28.94
CA GLY A 146 9.54 4.35 28.44
C GLY A 146 9.11 4.59 26.99
N ARG A 147 8.69 3.56 26.24
CA ARG A 147 8.05 3.76 24.93
C ARG A 147 6.56 4.05 25.12
N GLU A 148 6.05 5.12 24.52
CA GLU A 148 4.61 5.36 24.47
C GLU A 148 3.94 4.16 23.79
N GLN A 149 3.00 3.54 24.50
CA GLN A 149 2.21 2.44 23.97
C GLN A 149 1.40 2.98 22.79
N THR A 150 1.58 2.39 21.61
CA THR A 150 0.76 2.74 20.45
C THR A 150 -0.69 2.43 20.79
N PRO A 151 -1.67 3.24 20.35
CA PRO A 151 -3.08 2.93 20.56
C PRO A 151 -3.49 1.63 19.83
N PHE A 152 -2.69 1.21 18.84
CA PHE A 152 -2.84 -0.06 18.14
C PHE A 152 -2.03 -1.15 18.84
N GLN A 153 -2.73 -2.20 19.26
CA GLN A 153 -2.16 -3.41 19.87
C GLN A 153 -2.40 -4.67 19.04
N TYR A 154 -3.19 -4.53 17.96
CA TYR A 154 -3.60 -5.63 17.10
C TYR A 154 -2.96 -5.49 15.72
N TRP A 155 -2.70 -6.61 15.07
CA TRP A 155 -2.25 -6.70 13.70
C TRP A 155 -3.00 -7.80 12.94
N GLU A 156 -2.96 -7.70 11.62
CA GLU A 156 -3.70 -8.55 10.68
C GLU A 156 -2.68 -9.30 9.80
N PRO A 157 -2.57 -10.63 9.91
CA PRO A 157 -1.61 -11.42 9.14
C PRO A 157 -1.78 -11.30 7.62
N ALA A 158 -3.02 -11.13 7.13
CA ALA A 158 -3.32 -10.93 5.72
C ALA A 158 -2.71 -9.64 5.12
N GLU A 159 -2.34 -8.66 5.95
CA GLU A 159 -1.74 -7.39 5.51
C GLU A 159 -0.19 -7.46 5.49
N LEU A 160 0.38 -8.64 5.74
CA LEU A 160 1.81 -8.87 5.57
C LEU A 160 2.17 -8.97 4.09
N MET A 161 3.40 -8.61 3.79
CA MET A 161 4.03 -8.82 2.49
C MET A 161 5.46 -9.32 2.70
N LEU A 162 6.00 -9.96 1.68
CA LEU A 162 7.44 -10.18 1.57
C LEU A 162 8.04 -9.16 0.62
N VAL A 163 9.19 -8.62 0.99
CA VAL A 163 9.99 -7.72 0.15
C VAL A 163 11.44 -8.20 0.13
N PRO A 164 12.23 -7.89 -0.91
CA PRO A 164 13.67 -8.16 -0.90
C PRO A 164 14.33 -7.62 0.37
N PHE A 165 15.27 -8.36 0.96
CA PHE A 165 15.87 -7.98 2.24
C PHE A 165 16.58 -6.61 2.18
N ASP A 166 17.18 -6.29 1.03
CA ASP A 166 17.86 -5.02 0.74
C ASP A 166 16.92 -3.89 0.30
N TYR A 167 15.61 -4.16 0.17
CA TYR A 167 14.61 -3.16 -0.18
C TYR A 167 14.67 -2.00 0.81
N SER A 168 14.98 -0.81 0.28
CA SER A 168 15.11 0.44 1.05
C SER A 168 14.00 1.44 0.73
N GLY A 169 13.11 1.09 -0.20
CA GLY A 169 12.03 1.94 -0.66
C GLY A 169 11.08 2.30 0.48
N ASN A 170 10.95 3.59 0.75
CA ASN A 170 9.85 4.12 1.53
C ASN A 170 8.72 4.37 0.54
N ARG A 171 7.68 3.52 0.54
CA ARG A 171 6.53 3.46 -0.41
C ARG A 171 5.81 4.81 -0.68
N PHE A 172 6.20 5.90 0.00
CA PHE A 172 5.51 7.18 0.00
C PHE A 172 6.42 8.39 -0.17
N ASP A 173 7.68 8.22 -0.56
CA ASP A 173 8.53 9.38 -0.89
C ASP A 173 8.11 10.07 -2.22
N GLY A 174 7.09 9.53 -2.90
CA GLY A 174 6.44 10.18 -4.04
C GLY A 174 7.33 10.28 -5.27
N ASP A 175 8.36 9.45 -5.32
CA ASP A 175 9.07 9.13 -6.55
C ASP A 175 8.34 7.93 -7.15
N ASP A 176 7.54 8.18 -8.18
CA ASP A 176 6.71 7.17 -8.85
C ASP A 176 7.57 6.14 -9.62
N SER A 177 8.90 6.21 -9.54
CA SER A 177 9.82 5.30 -10.25
C SER A 177 9.96 3.93 -9.60
N ASP A 178 9.62 3.82 -8.31
CA ASP A 178 9.82 2.62 -7.52
C ASP A 178 8.47 2.15 -7.00
N ASP A 179 7.58 1.71 -7.91
CA ASP A 179 6.32 1.09 -7.50
C ASP A 179 6.68 -0.17 -6.69
N PRO A 180 6.34 -0.21 -5.39
CA PRO A 180 6.60 -1.39 -4.59
C PRO A 180 5.77 -2.58 -5.06
N GLU A 181 4.70 -2.41 -5.83
CA GLU A 181 3.96 -3.56 -6.36
C GLU A 181 4.74 -4.28 -7.45
N GLU A 182 5.56 -3.57 -8.22
CA GLU A 182 6.48 -4.20 -9.18
C GLU A 182 7.69 -4.88 -8.49
N ASN A 183 8.06 -4.42 -7.29
CA ASN A 183 9.29 -4.85 -6.60
C ASN A 183 9.06 -5.71 -5.33
N ALA A 184 7.85 -5.72 -4.79
CA ALA A 184 7.47 -6.58 -3.67
C ALA A 184 7.18 -8.00 -4.18
N GLY A 185 7.11 -8.96 -3.24
CA GLY A 185 6.47 -10.25 -3.50
C GLY A 185 5.08 -10.06 -4.12
N LEU A 186 4.59 -11.07 -4.84
CA LEU A 186 3.26 -11.08 -5.50
C LEU A 186 2.08 -11.00 -4.52
N GLY A 187 2.32 -10.64 -3.27
CA GLY A 187 1.35 -10.69 -2.19
C GLY A 187 1.27 -12.08 -1.55
N ILE A 188 0.69 -12.10 -0.37
CA ILE A 188 0.34 -13.34 0.33
C ILE A 188 -1.00 -13.79 -0.25
N HIS A 189 -1.04 -15.01 -0.80
CA HIS A 189 -2.28 -15.56 -1.35
C HIS A 189 -3.19 -16.07 -0.23
N SER A 190 -2.63 -16.81 0.73
CA SER A 190 -3.40 -17.28 1.88
C SER A 190 -2.61 -17.24 3.18
N VAL A 191 -3.35 -17.06 4.28
CA VAL A 191 -2.85 -17.08 5.65
C VAL A 191 -3.66 -18.08 6.45
N GLN A 192 -2.96 -18.98 7.14
CA GLN A 192 -3.55 -19.84 8.14
C GLN A 192 -2.93 -19.56 9.51
N ILE A 193 -3.74 -19.62 10.56
CA ILE A 193 -3.34 -19.36 11.94
C ILE A 193 -3.30 -20.67 12.71
N TRP A 194 -2.26 -20.87 13.51
CA TRP A 194 -2.17 -22.03 14.37
C TRP A 194 -3.15 -21.92 15.55
N GLN A 195 -4.24 -22.70 15.50
CA GLN A 195 -5.28 -22.74 16.52
C GLN A 195 -5.63 -24.19 16.87
N GLU A 196 -5.80 -24.48 18.16
CA GLU A 196 -6.24 -25.80 18.64
C GLU A 196 -5.42 -27.00 18.13
N SER A 197 -4.13 -26.79 17.86
CA SER A 197 -3.17 -27.79 17.33
C SER A 197 -3.24 -28.06 15.82
N ALA A 198 -3.88 -27.19 15.04
CA ALA A 198 -3.88 -27.24 13.59
C ALA A 198 -3.78 -25.83 12.99
N PHE A 199 -3.36 -25.72 11.73
CA PHE A 199 -3.52 -24.48 10.97
C PHE A 199 -4.96 -24.41 10.44
N GLN A 200 -5.58 -23.23 10.61
CA GLN A 200 -6.94 -22.91 10.14
C GLN A 200 -6.89 -21.61 9.35
N GLU A 201 -7.75 -21.45 8.35
CA GLU A 201 -7.83 -20.21 7.57
C GLU A 201 -8.12 -19.00 8.47
N ASP A 202 -7.49 -17.88 8.16
CA ASP A 202 -7.72 -16.62 8.85
C ASP A 202 -9.03 -15.97 8.38
N GLU A 203 -10.06 -15.96 9.22
CA GLU A 203 -11.33 -15.25 8.97
C GLU A 203 -11.19 -13.73 9.28
N GLU A 204 -10.16 -13.10 8.72
CA GLU A 204 -9.83 -11.67 8.92
C GLU A 204 -9.60 -11.28 10.39
N GLY A 205 -8.90 -12.15 11.13
CA GLY A 205 -8.65 -11.98 12.55
C GLY A 205 -7.73 -10.81 12.88
N LYS A 206 -7.98 -10.18 14.02
CA LYS A 206 -7.11 -9.16 14.62
C LYS A 206 -6.42 -9.73 15.84
N TYR A 207 -5.10 -9.82 15.79
CA TYR A 207 -4.33 -10.53 16.80
C TYR A 207 -3.49 -9.60 17.64
N ALA A 208 -3.57 -9.76 18.96
CA ALA A 208 -2.63 -9.15 19.88
C ALA A 208 -1.51 -10.14 20.20
N GLY A 209 -0.26 -9.68 20.19
CA GLY A 209 0.89 -10.48 20.60
C GLY A 209 1.34 -11.54 19.57
N PRO A 210 2.07 -12.57 20.03
CA PRO A 210 2.66 -13.58 19.17
C PRO A 210 1.62 -14.40 18.41
N GLN A 211 1.84 -14.61 17.11
CA GLN A 211 1.05 -15.54 16.30
C GLN A 211 1.96 -16.45 15.50
N ARG A 212 1.63 -17.74 15.47
CA ARG A 212 2.21 -18.70 14.54
C ARG A 212 1.28 -18.84 13.35
N ILE A 213 1.81 -18.56 12.17
CA ILE A 213 1.08 -18.48 10.92
C ILE A 213 1.76 -19.34 9.86
N LEU A 214 0.96 -19.87 8.94
CA LEU A 214 1.41 -20.52 7.72
C LEU A 214 0.98 -19.63 6.55
N LEU A 215 1.96 -19.20 5.77
CA LEU A 215 1.76 -18.31 4.63
C LEU A 215 1.94 -19.09 3.33
N HIS A 216 1.05 -18.90 2.36
CA HIS A 216 1.28 -19.28 0.96
C HIS A 216 1.54 -18.00 0.16
N VAL A 217 2.76 -17.85 -0.34
CA VAL A 217 3.25 -16.57 -0.87
C VAL A 217 4.02 -16.77 -2.17
N GLY A 218 3.77 -15.90 -3.14
CA GLY A 218 4.54 -15.80 -4.37
C GLY A 218 5.63 -14.73 -4.24
N VAL A 219 6.84 -15.04 -4.70
CA VAL A 219 7.95 -14.08 -4.77
C VAL A 219 8.55 -14.03 -6.17
N PRO A 220 9.21 -12.92 -6.58
CA PRO A 220 9.92 -12.86 -7.84
C PRO A 220 10.95 -13.97 -7.95
N ARG A 221 11.02 -14.60 -9.13
CA ARG A 221 11.94 -15.71 -9.39
C ARG A 221 13.38 -15.43 -8.99
N GLY A 222 13.99 -16.39 -8.33
CA GLY A 222 15.39 -16.32 -7.89
C GLY A 222 15.65 -15.42 -6.68
N SER A 223 14.60 -14.85 -6.07
CA SER A 223 14.70 -14.16 -4.79
C SER A 223 14.93 -15.18 -3.67
N ASN A 224 16.06 -15.07 -2.97
CA ASN A 224 16.40 -16.00 -1.88
C ASN A 224 16.45 -15.32 -0.51
N ASP A 225 16.54 -13.99 -0.44
CA ASP A 225 16.67 -13.27 0.82
C ASP A 225 15.58 -12.21 0.94
N MET A 226 14.61 -12.47 1.82
CA MET A 226 13.40 -11.66 1.96
C MET A 226 13.22 -11.16 3.40
N ALA A 227 12.46 -10.09 3.55
CA ALA A 227 12.00 -9.57 4.83
C ALA A 227 10.47 -9.47 4.85
N PHE A 228 9.89 -9.54 6.04
CA PHE A 228 8.48 -9.23 6.21
C PHE A 228 8.29 -7.72 6.21
N MET A 229 7.22 -7.26 5.56
CA MET A 229 6.77 -5.88 5.62
C MET A 229 5.31 -5.83 6.07
N TYR A 230 5.03 -5.00 7.06
CA TYR A 230 3.67 -4.71 7.51
C TYR A 230 3.43 -3.20 7.37
N TYR A 231 2.68 -2.83 6.33
CA TYR A 231 2.57 -1.46 5.81
C TYR A 231 3.93 -0.80 5.49
N PHE A 232 4.59 -0.21 6.48
CA PHE A 232 5.86 0.54 6.34
C PHE A 232 6.95 0.02 7.27
N GLU A 233 6.66 -0.96 8.12
CA GLU A 233 7.64 -1.51 9.04
C GLU A 233 8.16 -2.81 8.44
N LYS A 234 9.44 -2.79 8.04
CA LYS A 234 10.19 -3.97 7.61
C LYS A 234 10.82 -4.64 8.84
N PHE A 235 10.68 -5.96 8.97
CA PHE A 235 11.21 -6.73 10.09
C PHE A 235 11.43 -8.19 9.70
N GLY A 236 12.27 -8.88 10.47
CA GLY A 236 12.64 -10.26 10.19
C GLY A 236 13.43 -10.44 8.89
N GLN A 237 14.02 -11.62 8.77
CA GLN A 237 14.69 -12.09 7.57
C GLN A 237 14.26 -13.54 7.36
N VAL A 238 13.98 -13.93 6.12
CA VAL A 238 13.67 -15.29 5.74
C VAL A 238 14.48 -15.65 4.50
N GLU A 239 15.25 -16.72 4.61
CA GLU A 239 15.98 -17.30 3.50
C GLU A 239 15.08 -18.32 2.78
N LEU A 240 14.87 -18.12 1.48
CA LEU A 240 14.06 -18.99 0.64
C LEU A 240 14.95 -20.00 -0.10
N PRO A 241 14.56 -21.29 -0.15
CA PRO A 241 15.31 -22.29 -0.89
C PRO A 241 15.12 -22.11 -2.40
N THR A 242 16.20 -22.16 -3.17
CA THR A 242 16.14 -22.03 -4.64
C THR A 242 15.35 -23.18 -5.28
N ILE A 243 14.36 -22.85 -6.09
CA ILE A 243 13.62 -23.79 -6.94
C ILE A 243 14.41 -23.97 -8.25
N ASN A 244 14.84 -25.20 -8.55
CA ASN A 244 15.45 -25.51 -9.84
C ASN A 244 14.34 -25.91 -10.81
N VAL A 245 13.94 -24.97 -11.67
CA VAL A 245 12.94 -25.18 -12.74
C VAL A 245 13.59 -25.79 -13.97
#